data_AF-A0A6G6KF55-F1
#
_entry.id   AF-A0A6G6KF55-F1
#
_cell.length_a   1.000
_cell.length_b   1.000
_cell.length_c   1.000
_cell.angle_alpha   90.00
_cell.angle_beta   90.00
_cell.angle_gamma   90.00
#
_symmetry.space_group_name_H-M   'P 1'
#
loop_
_entity.id
_entity.type
_entity.pdbx_description
1 polymer ?
#
loop_
_entity_poly.entity_id
_entity_poly.type
_entity_poly.pdbx_seq_one_letter_code
_entity_poly.pdbx_strand_id
1 'polypeptide(L)'
;MFTMPQGMQEASYTVDGVAREALIYAPVTAKSAPTPVVFVFHGHGGNAKQAARSFRIYQEWPEAISVYMQGLPTKGQLTDPEGKKNGWQGRDGLEGDRDLKFFDAVLAKLKTDYQVDAKRIYSTGHSNGGGFTYLLWAERGDVFAAVAPSAAAAPFSMPKLKPKPAMHLAGETDPLVKYEWQKKTMEAVRKLNGCNEQGKAWNEVGTVYSSATGTPFVSLIHPGGHQFLQEAPPLIVKFFKEHPASTSTTTSVDTAKK
;
A
#
# COMPACT_ATOMS: atom_id res chain seq x y z
N MET A 1 9.72 23.04 -12.06
CA MET A 1 8.25 22.85 -11.95
C MET A 1 7.94 21.37 -12.17
N PHE A 2 6.89 20.83 -11.53
CA PHE A 2 6.38 19.50 -11.89
C PHE A 2 5.54 19.64 -13.16
N THR A 3 5.87 18.93 -14.23
CA THR A 3 4.96 18.79 -15.36
C THR A 3 4.14 17.52 -15.11
N MET A 4 2.81 17.66 -15.07
CA MET A 4 1.90 16.53 -14.92
C MET A 4 2.08 15.56 -16.10
N PRO A 5 2.35 14.27 -15.86
CA PRO A 5 2.37 13.28 -16.93
C PRO A 5 1.03 13.23 -17.67
N GLN A 6 1.07 12.95 -18.97
CA GLN A 6 -0.14 12.73 -19.75
C GLN A 6 -0.98 11.60 -19.12
N GLY A 7 -2.29 11.83 -18.97
CA GLY A 7 -3.21 10.89 -18.31
C GLY A 7 -3.23 10.99 -16.77
N MET A 8 -2.37 11.83 -16.17
CA MET A 8 -2.44 12.15 -14.74
C MET A 8 -3.24 13.44 -14.51
N GLN A 9 -4.16 13.39 -13.55
CA GLN A 9 -5.02 14.50 -13.17
C GLN A 9 -4.99 14.74 -11.65
N GLU A 10 -5.18 15.99 -11.25
CA GLU A 10 -5.48 16.35 -9.86
C GLU A 10 -6.95 16.02 -9.57
N ALA A 11 -7.22 15.48 -8.39
CA ALA A 11 -8.57 15.16 -7.92
C ALA A 11 -8.76 15.69 -6.51
N SER A 12 -9.87 16.40 -6.29
CA SER A 12 -10.23 16.98 -5.01
C SER A 12 -11.42 16.26 -4.40
N TYR A 13 -11.41 16.17 -3.07
CA TYR A 13 -12.42 15.50 -2.26
C TYR A 13 -12.76 16.37 -1.06
N THR A 14 -13.97 16.23 -0.52
CA THR A 14 -14.33 16.75 0.79
C THR A 14 -14.68 15.55 1.68
N VAL A 15 -13.94 15.38 2.77
CA VAL A 15 -14.11 14.27 3.72
C VAL A 15 -14.30 14.88 5.10
N ASP A 16 -15.47 14.66 5.70
CA ASP A 16 -15.86 15.27 6.99
C ASP A 16 -15.64 16.80 7.03
N GLY A 17 -15.97 17.48 5.92
CA GLY A 17 -15.79 18.92 5.76
C GLY A 17 -14.36 19.39 5.49
N VAL A 18 -13.39 18.47 5.40
CA VAL A 18 -11.98 18.78 5.12
C VAL A 18 -11.66 18.53 3.64
N ALA A 19 -11.04 19.52 2.99
CA ALA A 19 -10.54 19.38 1.64
C ALA A 19 -9.35 18.41 1.58
N ARG A 20 -9.39 17.46 0.65
CA ARG A 20 -8.35 16.46 0.41
C ARG A 20 -8.01 16.41 -1.07
N GLU A 21 -6.78 16.03 -1.38
CA GLU A 21 -6.27 16.01 -2.75
C GLU A 21 -5.56 14.70 -3.07
N ALA A 22 -5.61 14.29 -4.34
CA ALA A 22 -4.84 13.18 -4.87
C ALA A 22 -4.40 13.48 -6.31
N LEU A 23 -3.35 12.82 -6.76
CA LEU A 23 -3.03 12.68 -8.18
C LEU A 23 -3.46 11.30 -8.64
N ILE A 24 -4.19 11.24 -9.74
CA ILE A 24 -4.70 9.99 -10.29
C ILE A 24 -4.22 9.90 -11.72
N TYR A 25 -3.48 8.85 -12.04
CA TYR A 25 -3.28 8.42 -13.41
C TYR A 25 -4.29 7.33 -13.74
N ALA A 26 -4.98 7.44 -14.87
CA ALA A 26 -5.88 6.41 -15.37
C ALA A 26 -5.68 6.23 -16.89
N PRO A 27 -5.49 4.99 -17.39
CA PRO A 27 -5.46 4.75 -18.83
C PRO A 27 -6.83 5.03 -19.47
N VAL A 28 -6.83 5.37 -20.76
CA VAL A 28 -8.07 5.63 -21.52
C VAL A 28 -9.05 4.45 -21.45
N THR A 29 -8.51 3.22 -21.40
CA THR A 29 -9.30 1.99 -21.30
C THR A 29 -9.97 1.79 -19.94
N ALA A 30 -9.62 2.58 -18.92
CA ALA A 30 -10.15 2.41 -17.55
C ALA A 30 -11.68 2.56 -17.45
N LYS A 31 -12.31 3.27 -18.40
CA LYS A 31 -13.77 3.42 -18.44
C LYS A 31 -14.49 2.24 -19.10
N SER A 32 -13.78 1.45 -19.89
CA SER A 32 -14.37 0.40 -20.75
C SER A 32 -13.87 -1.01 -20.45
N ALA A 33 -12.86 -1.18 -19.59
CA ALA A 33 -12.30 -2.48 -19.25
C ALA A 33 -11.96 -2.61 -17.75
N PRO A 34 -12.11 -3.80 -17.14
CA PRO A 34 -11.65 -4.09 -15.78
C PRO A 34 -10.17 -3.73 -15.58
N THR A 35 -9.92 -2.73 -14.73
CA THR A 35 -8.62 -2.07 -14.60
C THR A 35 -8.06 -2.19 -13.18
N PRO A 36 -6.80 -2.65 -13.01
CA PRO A 36 -6.12 -2.67 -11.71
C PRO A 36 -6.01 -1.29 -11.07
N VAL A 37 -5.96 -1.23 -9.75
CA VAL A 37 -5.75 0.00 -8.99
C VAL A 37 -4.59 -0.18 -8.02
N VAL A 38 -3.64 0.76 -8.01
CA VAL A 38 -2.55 0.81 -7.02
C VAL A 38 -2.62 2.11 -6.24
N PHE A 39 -2.86 2.00 -4.94
CA PHE A 39 -2.77 3.13 -4.01
C PHE A 39 -1.33 3.29 -3.51
N VAL A 40 -0.83 4.53 -3.55
CA VAL A 40 0.57 4.86 -3.27
C VAL A 40 0.62 6.00 -2.23
N PHE A 41 1.35 5.75 -1.14
CA PHE A 41 1.42 6.67 0.00
C PHE A 41 2.84 7.18 0.25
N HIS A 42 3.01 8.50 0.23
CA HIS A 42 4.29 9.16 0.55
C HIS A 42 4.67 8.97 2.03
N GLY A 43 5.96 9.09 2.34
CA GLY A 43 6.46 9.13 3.72
C GLY A 43 6.18 10.47 4.41
N HIS A 44 6.55 10.56 5.70
CA HIS A 44 6.31 11.76 6.51
C HIS A 44 7.07 12.97 5.96
N GLY A 45 6.39 14.10 5.79
CA GLY A 45 6.88 15.31 5.11
C GLY A 45 6.96 15.24 3.60
N GLY A 46 6.53 14.14 2.99
CA GLY A 46 6.37 14.03 1.55
C GLY A 46 5.09 14.70 1.02
N ASN A 47 4.87 14.53 -0.28
CA ASN A 47 3.64 14.92 -0.96
C ASN A 47 3.33 13.98 -2.14
N ALA A 48 2.10 14.07 -2.67
CA ALA A 48 1.63 13.25 -3.77
C ALA A 48 2.48 13.40 -5.05
N LYS A 49 2.97 14.60 -5.36
CA LYS A 49 3.83 14.85 -6.55
C LYS A 49 5.18 14.14 -6.43
N GLN A 50 5.77 14.13 -5.24
CA GLN A 50 7.00 13.37 -4.96
C GLN A 50 6.75 11.86 -5.02
N ALA A 51 5.66 11.37 -4.42
CA ALA A 51 5.30 9.96 -4.52
C ALA A 51 5.11 9.50 -5.97
N ALA A 52 4.40 10.30 -6.79
CA ALA A 52 4.23 10.02 -8.21
C ALA A 52 5.58 9.81 -8.92
N ARG A 53 6.56 10.69 -8.70
CA ARG A 53 7.89 10.57 -9.31
C ARG A 53 8.71 9.40 -8.79
N SER A 54 8.71 9.17 -7.48
CA SER A 54 9.56 8.15 -6.85
C SER A 54 9.02 6.74 -7.08
N PHE A 55 7.71 6.54 -6.90
CA PHE A 55 7.09 5.24 -7.10
C PHE A 55 6.78 4.94 -8.54
N ARG A 56 6.53 5.96 -9.38
CA ARG A 56 6.37 5.85 -10.85
C ARG A 56 5.51 4.68 -11.36
N ILE A 57 4.54 4.22 -10.57
CA ILE A 57 3.64 3.11 -10.95
C ILE A 57 2.94 3.38 -12.28
N TYR A 58 2.57 4.63 -12.58
CA TYR A 58 2.01 5.00 -13.89
C TYR A 58 2.94 4.72 -15.09
N GLN A 59 4.26 4.63 -14.88
CA GLN A 59 5.24 4.28 -15.92
C GLN A 59 5.48 2.77 -15.96
N GLU A 60 5.55 2.12 -14.78
CA GLU A 60 5.83 0.68 -14.67
C GLU A 60 4.60 -0.19 -14.99
N TRP A 61 3.40 0.36 -14.82
CA TRP A 61 2.12 -0.29 -15.10
C TRP A 61 1.12 0.70 -15.70
N PRO A 62 1.34 1.15 -16.96
CA PRO A 62 0.49 2.13 -17.62
C PRO A 62 -0.95 1.61 -17.85
N GLU A 63 -1.19 0.31 -17.79
CA GLU A 63 -2.53 -0.29 -17.86
C GLU A 63 -3.28 -0.26 -16.51
N ALA A 64 -2.67 0.21 -15.42
CA ALA A 64 -3.30 0.33 -14.11
C ALA A 64 -3.65 1.79 -13.78
N ILE A 65 -4.73 1.97 -13.01
CA ILE A 65 -4.96 3.23 -12.30
C ILE A 65 -3.95 3.31 -11.17
N SER A 66 -3.21 4.43 -11.07
CA SER A 66 -2.33 4.69 -9.93
C SER A 66 -2.76 5.96 -9.20
N VAL A 67 -2.84 5.84 -7.87
CA VAL A 67 -3.48 6.84 -7.00
C VAL A 67 -2.46 7.31 -5.97
N TYR A 68 -2.03 8.56 -6.09
CA TYR A 68 -1.05 9.19 -5.20
C TYR A 68 -1.78 10.19 -4.31
N MET A 69 -2.13 9.78 -3.10
CA MET A 69 -2.95 10.58 -2.20
C MET A 69 -2.09 11.59 -1.43
N GLN A 70 -2.67 12.75 -1.08
CA GLN A 70 -2.02 13.76 -0.25
C GLN A 70 -2.40 13.60 1.23
N GLY A 71 -1.39 13.33 2.06
CA GLY A 71 -1.51 13.34 3.51
C GLY A 71 -1.64 14.77 4.05
N LEU A 72 -2.21 14.90 5.25
CA LEU A 72 -2.34 16.17 5.97
C LEU A 72 -1.25 16.29 7.05
N PRO A 73 -1.01 17.48 7.62
CA PRO A 73 -0.13 17.61 8.78
C PRO A 73 -0.53 16.63 9.90
N THR A 74 0.40 15.76 10.27
CA THR A 74 0.21 14.66 11.25
C THR A 74 1.39 14.66 12.21
N LYS A 75 1.20 14.35 13.48
CA LYS A 75 2.33 14.21 14.41
C LYS A 75 3.21 13.02 14.01
N GLY A 76 4.45 13.30 13.64
CA GLY A 76 5.46 12.29 13.35
C GLY A 76 6.03 11.72 14.64
N GLN A 77 6.01 10.39 14.78
CA GLN A 77 6.52 9.72 15.98
C GLN A 77 8.06 9.72 16.09
N LEU A 78 8.76 9.93 14.98
CA LEU A 78 10.22 9.81 14.90
C LEU A 78 10.95 11.13 14.67
N THR A 79 10.40 12.04 13.86
CA THR A 79 11.14 13.21 13.35
C THR A 79 10.37 14.54 13.39
N ASP A 80 9.09 14.54 13.76
CA ASP A 80 8.21 15.73 13.71
C ASP A 80 7.11 15.67 14.79
N PRO A 81 7.46 15.73 16.08
CA PRO A 81 6.50 15.59 17.18
C PRO A 81 5.42 16.68 17.21
N GLU A 82 5.70 17.84 16.61
CA GLU A 82 4.76 18.96 16.48
C GLU A 82 3.72 18.73 15.38
N GLY A 83 4.01 17.82 14.44
CA GLY A 83 3.10 17.44 13.36
C GLY A 83 2.89 18.52 12.31
N LYS A 84 3.96 19.27 12.02
CA LYS A 84 3.92 20.36 11.03
C LYS A 84 4.02 19.86 9.60
N LYS A 85 4.43 18.61 9.40
CA LYS A 85 4.65 18.01 8.08
C LYS A 85 3.55 17.01 7.73
N ASN A 86 3.29 16.90 6.42
CA ASN A 86 2.26 16.01 5.88
C ASN A 86 2.56 14.54 6.14
N GLY A 87 1.57 13.78 6.56
CA GLY A 87 1.66 12.35 6.76
C GLY A 87 0.29 11.71 6.89
N TRP A 88 0.27 10.54 7.49
CA TRP A 88 -0.90 9.66 7.60
C TRP A 88 -1.11 9.23 9.05
N GLN A 89 -2.37 9.04 9.43
CA GLN A 89 -2.73 8.46 10.72
C GLN A 89 -2.02 7.11 10.92
N GLY A 90 -1.52 6.86 12.14
CA GLY A 90 -0.71 5.68 12.45
C GLY A 90 -1.49 4.47 12.97
N ARG A 91 -2.76 4.66 13.36
CA ARG A 91 -3.66 3.63 13.89
C ARG A 91 -5.12 4.04 13.71
N ASP A 92 -6.04 3.11 13.91
CA ASP A 92 -7.48 3.37 13.95
C ASP A 92 -7.85 4.30 15.10
N GLY A 93 -8.93 5.07 14.90
CA GLY A 93 -9.43 6.10 15.81
C GLY A 93 -8.59 7.37 15.89
N LEU A 94 -7.33 7.35 15.44
CA LEU A 94 -6.46 8.53 15.45
C LEU A 94 -6.94 9.54 14.40
N GLU A 95 -6.94 10.82 14.78
CA GLU A 95 -7.49 11.92 13.97
C GLU A 95 -8.92 11.65 13.42
N GLY A 96 -9.73 10.87 14.17
CA GLY A 96 -11.09 10.54 13.77
C GLY A 96 -11.18 9.72 12.48
N ASP A 97 -10.17 8.90 12.18
CA ASP A 97 -10.07 8.06 10.99
C ASP A 97 -10.04 8.83 9.66
N ARG A 98 -9.56 10.07 9.69
CA ARG A 98 -9.59 10.98 8.52
C ARG A 98 -8.93 10.40 7.27
N ASP A 99 -7.89 9.57 7.41
CA ASP A 99 -7.15 9.03 6.27
C ASP A 99 -7.76 7.71 5.79
N LEU A 100 -8.30 6.88 6.70
CA LEU A 100 -9.11 5.71 6.31
C LEU A 100 -10.38 6.14 5.55
N LYS A 101 -11.09 7.15 6.06
CA LYS A 101 -12.26 7.73 5.38
C LYS A 101 -11.90 8.36 4.04
N PHE A 102 -10.72 8.99 3.94
CA PHE A 102 -10.25 9.52 2.67
C PHE A 102 -9.95 8.42 1.66
N PHE A 103 -9.32 7.32 2.08
CA PHE A 103 -9.15 6.14 1.23
C PHE A 103 -10.51 5.60 0.73
N ASP A 104 -11.47 5.45 1.64
CA ASP A 104 -12.81 4.96 1.30
C ASP A 104 -13.51 5.87 0.27
N ALA A 105 -13.41 7.20 0.44
CA ALA A 105 -13.97 8.19 -0.48
C ALA A 105 -13.32 8.14 -1.88
N VAL A 106 -11.99 8.02 -1.95
CA VAL A 106 -11.27 7.90 -3.23
C VAL A 106 -11.62 6.60 -3.93
N LEU A 107 -11.62 5.47 -3.22
CA LEU A 107 -11.97 4.18 -3.81
C LEU A 107 -13.41 4.16 -4.32
N ALA A 108 -14.36 4.71 -3.56
CA ALA A 108 -15.75 4.83 -3.99
C ALA A 108 -15.86 5.65 -5.29
N LYS A 109 -15.18 6.80 -5.36
CA LYS A 109 -15.19 7.63 -6.56
C LYS A 109 -14.56 6.92 -7.77
N LEU A 110 -13.45 6.20 -7.58
CA LEU A 110 -12.84 5.41 -8.65
C LEU A 110 -13.78 4.33 -9.21
N LYS A 111 -14.53 3.65 -8.33
CA LYS A 111 -15.52 2.64 -8.75
C LYS A 111 -16.70 3.24 -9.52
N THR A 112 -17.04 4.50 -9.27
CA THR A 112 -18.07 5.22 -10.02
C THR A 112 -17.54 5.70 -11.38
N ASP A 113 -16.31 6.21 -11.41
CA ASP A 113 -15.73 6.85 -12.60
C ASP A 113 -15.11 5.85 -13.60
N TYR A 114 -14.73 4.66 -13.15
CA TYR A 114 -13.98 3.65 -13.91
C TYR A 114 -14.46 2.22 -13.64
N GLN A 115 -14.18 1.31 -14.58
CA GLN A 115 -14.35 -0.13 -14.40
C GLN A 115 -13.20 -0.70 -13.56
N VAL A 116 -13.21 -0.42 -12.26
CA VAL A 116 -12.22 -0.96 -11.30
C VAL A 116 -12.33 -2.48 -11.23
N ASP A 117 -11.21 -3.17 -11.44
CA ASP A 117 -11.12 -4.60 -11.19
C ASP A 117 -10.96 -4.85 -9.67
N ALA A 118 -12.05 -5.28 -9.04
CA ALA A 118 -12.08 -5.56 -7.61
C ALA A 118 -11.10 -6.65 -7.16
N LYS A 119 -10.60 -7.49 -8.07
CA LYS A 119 -9.58 -8.52 -7.75
C LYS A 119 -8.15 -8.00 -7.87
N ARG A 120 -7.95 -6.77 -8.32
CA ARG A 120 -6.63 -6.20 -8.59
C ARG A 120 -6.50 -4.79 -7.99
N ILE A 121 -6.84 -4.68 -6.71
CA ILE A 121 -6.62 -3.46 -5.91
C ILE A 121 -5.43 -3.71 -4.97
N TYR A 122 -4.47 -2.80 -4.97
CA TYR A 122 -3.19 -2.95 -4.25
C TYR A 122 -2.85 -1.69 -3.46
N SER A 123 -1.97 -1.84 -2.46
CA SER A 123 -1.46 -0.71 -1.66
C SER A 123 0.05 -0.80 -1.45
N THR A 124 0.74 0.33 -1.60
CA THR A 124 2.16 0.47 -1.28
C THR A 124 2.45 1.85 -0.70
N GLY A 125 3.56 1.98 0.01
CA GLY A 125 3.99 3.24 0.59
C GLY A 125 5.33 3.09 1.28
N HIS A 126 5.96 4.21 1.58
CA HIS A 126 7.28 4.27 2.19
C HIS A 126 7.22 4.98 3.55
N SER A 127 7.97 4.49 4.54
CA SER A 127 8.05 5.09 5.88
C SER A 127 6.67 5.18 6.55
N ASN A 128 6.23 6.37 6.98
CA ASN A 128 4.87 6.62 7.46
C ASN A 128 3.78 6.15 6.47
N GLY A 129 3.98 6.27 5.15
CA GLY A 129 3.06 5.72 4.14
C GLY A 129 3.07 4.19 4.05
N GLY A 130 4.21 3.55 4.39
CA GLY A 130 4.30 2.10 4.56
C GLY A 130 3.58 1.64 5.82
N GLY A 131 3.68 2.40 6.92
CA GLY A 131 2.86 2.20 8.12
C GLY A 131 1.37 2.34 7.82
N PHE A 132 0.97 3.34 7.03
CA PHE A 132 -0.42 3.51 6.60
C PHE A 132 -0.89 2.37 5.68
N THR A 133 -0.03 1.84 4.82
CA THR A 133 -0.33 0.62 4.05
C THR A 133 -0.65 -0.58 4.95
N TYR A 134 0.09 -0.76 6.06
CA TYR A 134 -0.25 -1.78 7.05
C TYR A 134 -1.55 -1.49 7.80
N LEU A 135 -1.84 -0.22 8.13
CA LEU A 135 -3.11 0.15 8.73
C LEU A 135 -4.30 -0.15 7.79
N LEU A 136 -4.17 0.18 6.50
CA LEU A 136 -5.17 -0.18 5.49
C LEU A 136 -5.35 -1.69 5.38
N TRP A 137 -4.28 -2.48 5.50
CA TRP A 137 -4.40 -3.93 5.55
C TRP A 137 -5.17 -4.40 6.79
N ALA A 138 -4.92 -3.81 7.97
CA ALA A 138 -5.68 -4.14 9.19
C ALA A 138 -7.17 -3.82 9.06
N GLU A 139 -7.51 -2.62 8.59
CA GLU A 139 -8.86 -2.07 8.71
C GLU A 139 -9.70 -2.23 7.43
N ARG A 140 -9.06 -2.43 6.28
CA ARG A 140 -9.68 -2.57 4.95
C ARG A 140 -9.06 -3.73 4.17
N GLY A 141 -8.47 -4.70 4.85
CA GLY A 141 -7.73 -5.81 4.24
C GLY A 141 -8.52 -6.58 3.17
N ASP A 142 -9.83 -6.68 3.31
CA ASP A 142 -10.70 -7.39 2.36
C ASP A 142 -10.78 -6.69 0.98
N VAL A 143 -10.36 -5.43 0.88
CA VAL A 143 -10.30 -4.68 -0.40
C VAL A 143 -9.09 -5.08 -1.25
N PHE A 144 -7.95 -5.39 -0.63
CA PHE A 144 -6.69 -5.52 -1.34
C PHE A 144 -6.42 -6.96 -1.78
N ALA A 145 -5.86 -7.12 -2.96
CA ALA A 145 -5.31 -8.40 -3.43
C ALA A 145 -3.93 -8.67 -2.80
N ALA A 146 -3.06 -7.66 -2.76
CA ALA A 146 -1.75 -7.72 -2.14
C ALA A 146 -1.27 -6.33 -1.68
N VAL A 147 -0.25 -6.29 -0.81
CA VAL A 147 0.35 -5.03 -0.33
C VAL A 147 1.88 -5.06 -0.37
N ALA A 148 2.51 -3.89 -0.53
CA ALA A 148 3.97 -3.77 -0.62
C ALA A 148 4.53 -2.57 0.18
N PRO A 149 4.45 -2.54 1.52
CA PRO A 149 5.06 -1.50 2.34
C PRO A 149 6.61 -1.46 2.24
N SER A 150 7.20 -0.30 2.49
CA SER A 150 8.65 -0.08 2.53
C SER A 150 9.07 0.74 3.75
N ALA A 151 10.21 0.39 4.35
CA ALA A 151 10.84 1.11 5.44
C ALA A 151 9.88 1.39 6.61
N ALA A 152 9.11 0.37 7.00
CA ALA A 152 7.98 0.53 7.92
C ALA A 152 7.93 -0.54 9.00
N ALA A 153 7.36 -0.18 10.15
CA ALA A 153 6.98 -1.11 11.20
C ALA A 153 5.49 -0.94 11.51
N ALA A 154 4.84 -2.00 11.98
CA ALA A 154 3.38 -2.00 12.16
C ALA A 154 2.91 -2.56 13.51
N PRO A 155 3.46 -2.11 14.66
CA PRO A 155 3.13 -2.69 15.95
C PRO A 155 1.63 -2.60 16.30
N PHE A 156 0.95 -1.52 15.88
CA PHE A 156 -0.48 -1.33 16.15
C PHE A 156 -1.39 -2.10 15.18
N SER A 157 -0.98 -2.28 13.93
CA SER A 157 -1.79 -2.94 12.90
C SER A 157 -1.66 -4.47 12.96
N MET A 158 -0.51 -4.98 13.40
CA MET A 158 -0.16 -6.40 13.35
C MET A 158 -1.21 -7.35 13.96
N PRO A 159 -1.80 -7.06 15.15
CA PRO A 159 -2.81 -7.94 15.75
C PRO A 159 -4.11 -8.10 14.96
N LYS A 160 -4.38 -7.19 14.01
CA LYS A 160 -5.62 -7.14 13.24
C LYS A 160 -5.46 -7.64 11.80
N LEU A 161 -4.22 -7.90 11.35
CA LEU A 161 -3.99 -8.33 9.98
C LEU A 161 -4.57 -9.74 9.75
N LYS A 162 -5.21 -9.92 8.59
CA LYS A 162 -5.58 -11.23 8.05
C LYS A 162 -4.57 -11.66 6.98
N PRO A 163 -4.33 -12.96 6.76
CA PRO A 163 -3.38 -13.43 5.76
C PRO A 163 -3.64 -12.84 4.36
N LYS A 164 -2.58 -12.40 3.69
CA LYS A 164 -2.62 -11.82 2.34
C LYS A 164 -1.23 -11.86 1.70
N PRO A 165 -1.09 -12.03 0.36
CA PRO A 165 0.19 -11.82 -0.29
C PRO A 165 0.76 -10.44 0.08
N ALA A 166 1.99 -10.43 0.58
CA ALA A 166 2.66 -9.19 0.96
C ALA A 166 4.13 -9.16 0.56
N MET A 167 4.61 -7.96 0.25
CA MET A 167 6.01 -7.67 -0.02
C MET A 167 6.49 -6.62 0.99
N HIS A 168 7.75 -6.65 1.39
CA HIS A 168 8.33 -5.61 2.23
C HIS A 168 9.74 -5.25 1.78
N LEU A 169 10.00 -3.95 1.63
CA LEU A 169 11.33 -3.42 1.33
C LEU A 169 11.96 -2.81 2.58
N ALA A 170 13.15 -3.26 2.96
CA ALA A 170 13.84 -2.80 4.16
C ALA A 170 15.31 -2.47 3.93
N GLY A 171 15.81 -1.45 4.63
CA GLY A 171 17.22 -1.09 4.68
C GLY A 171 17.88 -1.58 5.95
N GLU A 172 19.01 -2.27 5.84
CA GLU A 172 19.75 -2.83 6.98
C GLU A 172 20.32 -1.74 7.89
N THR A 173 20.65 -0.58 7.32
CA THR A 173 21.24 0.56 8.06
C THR A 173 20.24 1.68 8.32
N ASP A 174 18.93 1.40 8.26
CA ASP A 174 17.87 2.39 8.45
C ASP A 174 17.92 3.02 9.88
N PRO A 175 18.25 4.32 10.00
CA PRO A 175 18.39 4.96 11.30
C PRO A 175 17.05 5.43 11.89
N LEU A 176 15.99 5.49 11.07
CA LEU A 176 14.69 6.04 11.47
C LEU A 176 13.74 4.93 11.88
N VAL A 177 13.43 4.03 10.95
CA VAL A 177 12.64 2.83 11.23
C VAL A 177 13.64 1.69 11.31
N LYS A 178 14.18 1.45 12.52
CA LYS A 178 15.29 0.50 12.70
C LYS A 178 15.03 -0.83 12.00
N TYR A 179 16.04 -1.37 11.32
CA TYR A 179 15.92 -2.65 10.61
C TYR A 179 15.34 -3.76 11.50
N GLU A 180 15.72 -3.81 12.78
CA GLU A 180 15.17 -4.75 13.76
C GLU A 180 13.64 -4.66 13.93
N TRP A 181 13.06 -3.47 13.81
CA TRP A 181 11.61 -3.28 13.88
C TRP A 181 10.92 -3.76 12.59
N GLN A 182 11.55 -3.48 11.45
CA GLN A 182 11.09 -3.96 10.15
C GLN A 182 11.16 -5.49 10.10
N LYS A 183 12.29 -6.07 10.50
CA LYS A 183 12.53 -7.52 10.59
C LYS A 183 11.49 -8.23 11.44
N LYS A 184 11.20 -7.72 12.65
CA LYS A 184 10.11 -8.24 13.50
C LYS A 184 8.75 -8.18 12.81
N THR A 185 8.47 -7.10 12.08
CA THR A 185 7.22 -6.96 11.33
C THR A 185 7.15 -7.99 10.20
N MET A 186 8.22 -8.16 9.42
CA MET A 186 8.30 -9.15 8.34
C MET A 186 8.18 -10.59 8.87
N GLU A 187 8.82 -10.91 9.99
CA GLU A 187 8.68 -12.18 10.69
C GLU A 187 7.24 -12.46 11.14
N ALA A 188 6.58 -11.46 11.75
CA ALA A 188 5.19 -11.58 12.16
C ALA A 188 4.24 -11.79 10.96
N VAL A 189 4.47 -11.10 9.84
CA VAL A 189 3.69 -11.30 8.61
C VAL A 189 3.93 -12.69 8.02
N ARG A 190 5.18 -13.17 7.95
CA ARG A 190 5.48 -14.53 7.48
C ARG A 190 4.76 -15.59 8.32
N LYS A 191 4.77 -15.42 9.64
CA LYS A 191 4.06 -16.32 10.56
C LYS A 191 2.54 -16.26 10.35
N LEU A 192 1.97 -15.05 10.27
CA LEU A 192 0.54 -14.83 9.97
C LEU A 192 0.14 -15.54 8.68
N ASN A 193 0.96 -15.42 7.64
CA ASN A 193 0.73 -15.99 6.33
C ASN A 193 1.03 -17.49 6.22
N GLY A 194 1.49 -18.15 7.30
CA GLY A 194 1.89 -19.56 7.25
C GLY A 194 3.00 -19.83 6.22
N CYS A 195 3.91 -18.88 6.06
CA CYS A 195 5.03 -19.01 5.13
C CYS A 195 6.05 -20.04 5.62
N ASN A 196 6.71 -20.71 4.68
CA ASN A 196 7.85 -21.57 4.97
C ASN A 196 8.97 -20.77 5.66
N GLU A 197 9.70 -21.44 6.57
CA GLU A 197 10.85 -20.83 7.25
C GLU A 197 11.96 -20.46 6.26
N GLN A 198 12.28 -21.39 5.34
CA GLN A 198 13.27 -21.20 4.29
C GLN A 198 12.67 -20.43 3.12
N GLY A 199 13.24 -19.25 2.84
CA GLY A 199 12.96 -18.50 1.62
C GLY A 199 13.76 -19.02 0.42
N LYS A 200 13.28 -18.69 -0.78
CA LYS A 200 13.98 -18.93 -2.05
C LYS A 200 14.29 -17.59 -2.72
N ALA A 201 15.33 -17.54 -3.54
CA ALA A 201 15.58 -16.36 -4.37
C ALA A 201 14.35 -16.07 -5.26
N TRP A 202 13.81 -14.86 -5.16
CA TRP A 202 12.74 -14.36 -6.02
C TRP A 202 13.30 -13.57 -7.21
N ASN A 203 14.41 -12.88 -6.98
CA ASN A 203 15.29 -12.22 -7.94
C ASN A 203 16.67 -12.01 -7.27
N GLU A 204 17.53 -11.19 -7.86
CA GLU A 204 18.88 -10.90 -7.34
C GLU A 204 18.90 -10.28 -5.93
N VAL A 205 17.86 -9.54 -5.54
CA VAL A 205 17.81 -8.74 -4.30
C VAL A 205 16.66 -9.15 -3.36
N GLY A 206 15.89 -10.17 -3.76
CA GLY A 206 14.61 -10.50 -3.17
C GLY A 206 14.50 -11.95 -2.80
N THR A 207 13.87 -12.21 -1.66
CA THR A 207 13.59 -13.56 -1.16
C THR A 207 12.08 -13.76 -1.07
N VAL A 208 11.56 -14.82 -1.68
CA VAL A 208 10.16 -15.24 -1.56
C VAL A 208 10.04 -16.38 -0.56
N TYR A 209 9.07 -16.25 0.33
CA TYR A 209 8.64 -17.26 1.28
C TYR A 209 7.25 -17.73 0.86
N SER A 210 7.20 -18.90 0.23
CA SER A 210 5.95 -19.51 -0.21
C SER A 210 5.06 -19.84 0.99
N SER A 211 3.74 -19.79 0.77
CA SER A 211 2.72 -20.14 1.75
C SER A 211 1.73 -21.13 1.12
N ALA A 212 1.37 -22.18 1.85
CA ALA A 212 0.39 -23.17 1.39
C ALA A 212 -1.02 -22.58 1.26
N THR A 213 -1.31 -21.46 1.94
CA THR A 213 -2.60 -20.76 1.87
C THR A 213 -2.68 -19.73 0.76
N GLY A 214 -1.70 -19.69 -0.15
CA GLY A 214 -1.69 -18.76 -1.29
C GLY A 214 -1.38 -17.31 -0.90
N THR A 215 -0.77 -17.09 0.28
CA THR A 215 -0.42 -15.77 0.80
C THR A 215 1.10 -15.63 0.95
N PRO A 216 1.88 -15.68 -0.15
CA PRO A 216 3.34 -15.63 -0.04
C PRO A 216 3.81 -14.30 0.54
N PHE A 217 5.04 -14.31 1.07
CA PHE A 217 5.72 -13.11 1.52
C PHE A 217 7.00 -12.89 0.74
N VAL A 218 7.26 -11.67 0.26
CA VAL A 218 8.51 -11.31 -0.41
C VAL A 218 9.25 -10.25 0.40
N SER A 219 10.50 -10.49 0.77
CA SER A 219 11.37 -9.46 1.36
C SER A 219 12.39 -8.97 0.33
N LEU A 220 12.50 -7.64 0.17
CA LEU A 220 13.65 -7.02 -0.50
C LEU A 220 14.49 -6.30 0.55
N ILE A 221 15.68 -6.82 0.82
CA ILE A 221 16.58 -6.29 1.84
C ILE A 221 17.78 -5.66 1.13
N HIS A 222 18.15 -4.44 1.52
CA HIS A 222 19.28 -3.73 0.93
C HIS A 222 20.21 -3.15 2.01
N PRO A 223 21.51 -2.96 1.73
CA PRO A 223 22.48 -2.50 2.73
C PRO A 223 22.31 -1.02 3.15
N GLY A 224 21.59 -0.23 2.36
CA GLY A 224 21.35 1.20 2.63
C GLY A 224 20.40 1.50 3.80
N GLY A 225 20.17 2.80 4.03
CA GLY A 225 19.37 3.32 5.15
C GLY A 225 17.89 3.53 4.84
N HIS A 226 17.31 4.64 5.32
CA HIS A 226 15.89 4.98 5.18
C HIS A 226 15.53 5.55 3.80
N GLN A 227 15.81 4.81 2.73
CA GLN A 227 15.58 5.25 1.36
C GLN A 227 14.57 4.34 0.65
N PHE A 228 13.80 4.92 -0.27
CA PHE A 228 13.02 4.14 -1.22
C PHE A 228 13.89 3.87 -2.46
N LEU A 229 14.19 2.60 -2.74
CA LEU A 229 15.06 2.20 -3.85
C LEU A 229 14.47 2.57 -5.21
N GLN A 230 15.32 2.99 -6.15
CA GLN A 230 14.86 3.32 -7.51
C GLN A 230 14.41 2.09 -8.29
N GLU A 231 14.92 0.91 -7.92
CA GLU A 231 14.62 -0.40 -8.49
C GLU A 231 13.33 -1.01 -7.90
N ALA A 232 12.79 -0.44 -6.82
CA ALA A 232 11.60 -0.96 -6.16
C ALA A 232 10.33 -0.94 -7.03
N PRO A 233 10.01 0.13 -7.79
CA PRO A 233 8.79 0.20 -8.59
C PRO A 233 8.51 -0.98 -9.53
N PRO A 234 9.43 -1.38 -10.44
CA PRO A 234 9.17 -2.53 -11.31
C PRO A 234 8.97 -3.83 -10.52
N LEU A 235 9.65 -3.99 -9.39
CA LEU A 235 9.50 -5.17 -8.53
C LEU A 235 8.15 -5.19 -7.81
N ILE A 236 7.70 -4.05 -7.30
CA ILE A 236 6.36 -3.91 -6.71
C ILE A 236 5.28 -4.24 -7.75
N VAL A 237 5.40 -3.71 -8.97
CA VAL A 237 4.46 -4.02 -10.06
C VAL A 237 4.49 -5.49 -10.45
N LYS A 238 5.67 -6.10 -10.57
CA LYS A 238 5.81 -7.55 -10.80
C LYS A 238 5.04 -8.34 -9.74
N PHE A 239 5.30 -8.06 -8.47
CA PHE A 239 4.66 -8.73 -7.34
C PHE A 239 3.13 -8.59 -7.37
N PHE A 240 2.61 -7.39 -7.64
CA PHE A 240 1.16 -7.17 -7.75
C PHE A 240 0.54 -7.93 -8.94
N LYS A 241 1.18 -7.92 -10.11
CA LYS A 241 0.72 -8.67 -11.29
C LYS A 241 0.66 -10.18 -11.03
N GLU A 242 1.58 -10.72 -10.23
CA GLU A 242 1.61 -12.13 -9.83
C GLU A 242 0.48 -12.51 -8.86
N HIS A 243 -0.17 -11.54 -8.20
CA HIS A 243 -1.08 -11.80 -7.08
C HIS A 243 -2.43 -11.06 -7.19
N PRO A 244 -3.26 -11.35 -8.20
CA PRO A 244 -4.68 -11.00 -8.16
C PRO A 244 -5.39 -11.75 -7.03
N ALA A 245 -6.44 -11.17 -6.44
CA ALA A 245 -7.26 -11.83 -5.44
C ALA A 245 -7.97 -13.05 -6.06
N SER A 246 -7.90 -14.18 -5.38
CA SER A 246 -8.69 -15.37 -5.71
C SER A 246 -10.16 -15.10 -5.37
N THR A 247 -11.10 -15.65 -6.14
CA THR A 247 -12.51 -15.67 -5.72
C THR A 247 -12.63 -16.55 -4.48
N SER A 248 -12.85 -15.96 -3.30
CA SER A 248 -13.43 -16.72 -2.20
C SER A 248 -14.85 -17.08 -2.60
N THR A 249 -15.16 -18.36 -2.69
CA THR A 249 -16.52 -18.86 -2.70
C THR A 249 -17.15 -18.47 -1.37
N THR A 250 -17.92 -17.38 -1.36
CA THR A 250 -18.85 -17.11 -0.27
C THR A 250 -19.80 -18.30 -0.25
N THR A 251 -19.59 -19.23 0.68
CA THR A 251 -20.57 -20.27 0.98
C THR A 251 -21.77 -19.52 1.53
N SER A 252 -22.79 -19.33 0.70
CA SER A 252 -24.12 -18.95 1.15
C SER A 252 -24.53 -19.99 2.17
N VAL A 253 -24.59 -19.60 3.44
CA VAL A 253 -25.30 -20.38 4.45
C VAL A 253 -26.77 -20.26 4.07
N ASP A 254 -27.23 -21.26 3.34
CA ASP A 254 -28.62 -21.48 3.00
C ASP A 254 -29.34 -21.75 4.33
N THR A 255 -30.04 -20.73 4.85
CA THR A 255 -30.91 -20.88 6.02
C THR A 255 -32.20 -21.52 5.55
N ALA A 256 -32.13 -22.84 5.30
CA ALA A 256 -33.29 -23.67 5.09
C ALA A 256 -33.86 -24.13 6.45
N LYS A 257 -35.03 -23.59 6.77
CA LYS A 257 -36.16 -24.23 7.51
C LYS A 257 -35.81 -25.29 8.57
N LYS A 258 -36.12 -24.97 9.83
CA LYS A 258 -37.14 -25.68 10.61
C LYS A 258 -37.66 -24.82 11.74
#